data_AF-A0A950XN26-F1
#
_entry.id   AF-A0A950XN26-F1
#
_cell.length_a   1.000
_cell.length_b   1.000
_cell.length_c   1.000
_cell.angle_alpha   90.00
_cell.angle_beta   90.00
_cell.angle_gamma   90.00
#
_symmetry.space_group_name_H-M   'P 1'
#
loop_
_entity.id
_entity.type
_entity.pdbx_description
1 polymer ?
#
loop_
_entity_poly.entity_id
_entity_poly.type
_entity_poly.pdbx_seq_one_letter_code
_entity_poly.pdbx_strand_id
1 'polypeptide(L)'
;MEHPQRKALATASIAVIAVVGLSACTKNEIHPAPTATATTSVIITSTVPVPATSTTTSAAPAGQPVGPGCADYEHQLPTGPGSIAGMAKDPVAVAVSNNPQLTTLTQAFSGRFNPDVNLIDTLNKGQYTLFAPTDKAFAKLDPPTMDRFKADGQFLNRILTYHLVNGQLTPAQVDGVHQTLDADNTLTVTGTANDFKVNDAGVVCGGIGTANAQVYMVDTVVMPPPLPIPAQ
;
A
#
# COMPACT_ATOMS: atom_id res chain seq x y z
N MET A 1 -4.68 -12.65 55.29
CA MET A 1 -3.37 -12.01 55.48
C MET A 1 -3.16 -11.16 54.23
N GLU A 2 -3.62 -9.90 54.26
CA GLU A 2 -2.78 -8.70 54.52
C GLU A 2 -1.91 -8.37 53.29
N HIS A 3 -1.87 -7.17 52.69
CA HIS A 3 -2.29 -5.82 53.08
C HIS A 3 -2.47 -4.93 51.79
N PRO A 4 -3.08 -3.73 51.89
CA PRO A 4 -3.65 -2.92 50.79
C PRO A 4 -2.87 -1.62 50.45
N GLN A 5 -3.32 -0.95 49.37
CA GLN A 5 -3.38 0.50 49.08
C GLN A 5 -2.50 1.52 49.86
N ARG A 6 -1.70 2.34 49.13
CA ARG A 6 -1.29 3.73 49.49
C ARG A 6 -1.07 4.55 48.18
N LYS A 7 -1.93 5.51 47.84
CA LYS A 7 -1.89 6.97 48.12
C LYS A 7 -0.71 7.75 47.51
N ALA A 8 -1.09 8.59 46.52
CA ALA A 8 -0.64 9.94 46.13
C ALA A 8 0.76 10.46 46.51
N LEU A 9 1.45 11.05 45.51
CA LEU A 9 2.24 12.27 45.71
C LEU A 9 2.31 13.09 44.40
N ALA A 10 1.97 14.37 44.50
CA ALA A 10 2.13 15.38 43.46
C ALA A 10 3.52 16.00 43.54
N THR A 11 4.14 16.30 42.40
CA THR A 11 5.23 17.27 42.30
C THR A 11 5.11 18.06 41.01
N ALA A 12 4.75 19.34 41.15
CA ALA A 12 4.97 20.38 40.16
C ALA A 12 6.46 20.74 40.12
N SER A 13 7.02 20.99 38.94
CA SER A 13 8.31 21.69 38.79
C SER A 13 8.33 22.46 37.48
N ILE A 14 8.56 23.77 37.66
CA ILE A 14 8.68 24.84 36.69
C ILE A 14 10.15 24.90 36.23
N ALA A 15 10.42 25.14 34.94
CA ALA A 15 11.49 26.07 34.50
C ALA A 15 11.54 26.23 32.97
N VAL A 16 11.43 27.49 32.56
CA VAL A 16 11.65 28.06 31.22
C VAL A 16 13.15 28.17 30.94
N ILE A 17 13.63 27.77 29.75
CA ILE A 17 14.80 28.39 29.10
C ILE A 17 14.61 28.35 27.57
N ALA A 18 14.46 29.53 26.96
CA ALA A 18 14.58 29.75 25.52
C ALA A 18 16.04 30.11 25.20
N VAL A 19 16.63 29.47 24.18
CA VAL A 19 17.89 29.93 23.58
C VAL A 19 17.70 30.06 22.07
N VAL A 20 17.70 31.32 21.63
CA VAL A 20 17.81 31.77 20.25
C VAL A 20 19.30 31.72 19.87
N GLY A 21 19.65 31.01 18.79
CA GLY A 21 20.99 30.99 18.22
C GLY A 21 20.97 31.47 16.77
N LEU A 22 21.24 32.77 16.55
CA LEU A 22 21.62 33.33 15.25
C LEU A 22 23.15 33.33 15.17
N SER A 23 23.73 32.75 14.12
CA SER A 23 25.15 32.90 13.80
C SER A 23 25.28 33.23 12.33
N ALA A 24 25.56 34.51 12.06
CA ALA A 24 25.95 35.04 10.76
C ALA A 24 27.24 35.86 10.92
N CYS A 25 28.04 35.83 9.85
CA CYS A 25 29.24 36.62 9.54
C CYS A 25 30.60 36.10 10.05
N THR A 26 31.39 35.60 9.10
CA THR A 26 32.83 35.91 9.06
C THR A 26 33.15 36.53 7.71
N LYS A 27 33.93 37.61 7.79
CA LYS A 27 34.20 38.66 6.83
C LYS A 27 35.52 38.37 6.13
N ASN A 28 35.59 38.48 4.81
CA ASN A 28 36.86 38.48 4.08
C ASN A 28 36.90 39.60 3.04
N GLU A 29 37.48 40.71 3.50
CA GLU A 29 38.29 41.76 2.86
C GLU A 29 38.26 41.95 1.32
N ILE A 30 38.18 43.23 0.97
CA ILE A 30 38.11 43.88 -0.35
C ILE A 30 39.52 44.02 -0.96
N HIS A 31 39.67 43.76 -2.26
CA HIS A 31 40.78 44.26 -3.08
C HIS A 31 40.24 45.00 -4.33
N PRO A 32 40.77 46.18 -4.68
CA PRO A 32 40.27 47.01 -5.78
C PRO A 32 40.85 46.62 -7.15
N ALA A 33 40.08 46.98 -8.19
CA ALA A 33 40.35 46.77 -9.61
C ALA A 33 41.54 47.58 -10.17
N PRO A 34 41.99 47.23 -11.38
CA PRO A 34 42.02 48.24 -12.43
C PRO A 34 41.39 47.80 -13.77
N THR A 35 41.15 48.83 -14.58
CA THR A 35 40.27 48.99 -15.75
C THR A 35 40.82 48.45 -17.08
N ALA A 36 39.89 47.89 -17.88
CA ALA A 36 39.77 47.79 -19.35
C ALA A 36 40.94 47.32 -20.24
N THR A 37 40.66 46.39 -21.18
CA THR A 37 40.52 46.66 -22.64
C THR A 37 40.24 45.38 -23.45
N ALA A 38 39.13 45.43 -24.20
CA ALA A 38 38.80 44.88 -25.54
C ALA A 38 39.22 43.47 -26.06
N THR A 39 38.20 42.86 -26.68
CA THR A 39 38.20 42.03 -27.92
C THR A 39 38.65 40.57 -27.86
N THR A 40 37.69 39.63 -27.99
CA THR A 40 37.55 38.71 -29.16
C THR A 40 36.39 37.71 -28.94
N SER A 41 35.29 37.97 -29.66
CA SER A 41 34.42 37.06 -30.43
C SER A 41 34.20 35.57 -30.08
N VAL A 42 32.88 35.22 -30.02
CA VAL A 42 32.20 33.96 -30.47
C VAL A 42 32.29 32.79 -29.46
N ILE A 43 31.22 32.10 -29.00
CA ILE A 43 30.21 31.26 -29.71
C ILE A 43 29.04 30.90 -28.74
N ILE A 44 27.78 31.12 -29.17
CA ILE A 44 26.52 30.34 -29.03
C ILE A 44 26.11 29.50 -27.78
N THR A 45 24.82 29.69 -27.43
CA THR A 45 23.76 28.75 -26.96
C THR A 45 23.53 28.41 -25.47
N SER A 46 22.30 28.76 -25.04
CA SER A 46 21.33 28.00 -24.22
C SER A 46 21.49 27.89 -22.69
N THR A 47 20.55 28.53 -21.98
CA THR A 47 19.58 27.95 -21.01
C THR A 47 19.87 26.48 -20.62
N VAL A 48 19.96 26.06 -19.35
CA VAL A 48 18.95 26.09 -18.25
C VAL A 48 19.64 25.68 -16.92
N PRO A 49 19.23 26.19 -15.74
CA PRO A 49 19.51 25.54 -14.46
C PRO A 49 18.29 24.74 -13.97
N VAL A 50 18.44 23.42 -13.76
CA VAL A 50 17.68 22.64 -12.76
C VAL A 50 18.48 21.41 -12.33
N PRO A 51 18.70 21.18 -11.02
CA PRO A 51 19.12 19.87 -10.54
C PRO A 51 17.92 18.92 -10.66
N ALA A 52 18.04 17.91 -11.53
CA ALA A 52 17.09 16.80 -11.55
C ALA A 52 17.28 15.97 -10.27
N THR A 53 16.34 16.12 -9.35
CA THR A 53 16.07 15.17 -8.26
C THR A 53 15.84 13.80 -8.89
N SER A 54 16.79 12.90 -8.69
CA SER A 54 16.65 11.43 -8.66
C SER A 54 15.40 10.83 -9.33
N THR A 55 15.45 10.66 -10.66
CA THR A 55 14.78 9.53 -11.30
C THR A 55 15.77 8.37 -11.35
N THR A 56 15.91 7.67 -10.23
CA THR A 56 16.39 6.29 -10.26
C THR A 56 15.35 5.47 -11.01
N THR A 57 15.52 5.33 -12.33
CA THR A 57 15.10 4.11 -13.04
C THR A 57 16.02 3.00 -12.55
N SER A 58 15.84 2.60 -11.31
CA SER A 58 16.34 1.34 -10.81
C SER A 58 15.26 0.34 -11.14
N ALA A 59 15.54 -0.57 -12.07
CA ALA A 59 14.84 -1.84 -12.11
C ALA A 59 14.90 -2.39 -10.69
N ALA A 60 13.77 -2.37 -9.99
CA ALA A 60 13.72 -2.74 -8.59
C ALA A 60 14.24 -4.18 -8.45
N PRO A 61 15.05 -4.49 -7.44
CA PRO A 61 15.46 -5.86 -7.20
C PRO A 61 14.20 -6.73 -7.02
N ALA A 62 14.22 -7.94 -7.60
CA ALA A 62 13.12 -8.89 -7.50
C ALA A 62 12.71 -9.06 -6.03
N GLY A 63 11.50 -8.60 -5.68
CA GLY A 63 10.98 -8.59 -4.31
C GLY A 63 10.59 -7.22 -3.75
N GLN A 64 10.77 -6.13 -4.50
CA GLN A 64 10.15 -4.85 -4.14
C GLN A 64 8.71 -4.78 -4.67
N PRO A 65 7.80 -4.15 -3.91
CA PRO A 65 6.42 -4.00 -4.34
C PRO A 65 6.34 -3.06 -5.55
N VAL A 66 5.41 -3.36 -6.45
CA VAL A 66 5.21 -2.72 -7.75
C VAL A 66 3.91 -1.92 -7.76
N GLY A 67 3.92 -0.78 -8.44
CA GLY A 67 2.74 0.06 -8.58
C GLY A 67 2.97 1.50 -8.14
N PRO A 68 2.14 2.43 -8.62
CA PRO A 68 2.38 3.86 -8.46
C PRO A 68 2.21 4.32 -7.01
N GLY A 69 1.42 3.59 -6.21
CA GLY A 69 1.14 3.93 -4.82
C GLY A 69 2.04 3.23 -3.79
N CYS A 70 2.95 2.35 -4.20
CA CYS A 70 3.83 1.66 -3.24
C CYS A 70 4.80 2.62 -2.54
N ALA A 71 5.39 3.57 -3.26
CA ALA A 71 6.30 4.55 -2.68
C ALA A 71 5.60 5.42 -1.64
N ASP A 72 4.40 5.93 -1.95
CA ASP A 72 3.60 6.70 -1.00
C ASP A 72 3.18 5.86 0.22
N TYR A 73 2.84 4.58 0.00
CA TYR A 73 2.51 3.66 1.08
C TYR A 73 3.70 3.43 2.02
N GLU A 74 4.90 3.23 1.48
CA GLU A 74 6.15 3.11 2.24
C GLU A 74 6.49 4.39 3.01
N HIS A 75 6.25 5.56 2.42
CA HIS A 75 6.45 6.84 3.10
C HIS A 75 5.45 7.05 4.25
N GLN A 76 4.22 6.59 4.10
CA GLN A 76 3.20 6.68 5.15
C GLN A 76 3.40 5.64 6.25
N LEU A 77 3.91 4.45 5.91
CA LEU A 77 4.13 3.32 6.80
C LEU A 77 5.55 2.76 6.64
N PRO A 78 6.60 3.51 7.04
CA PRO A 78 7.99 3.09 6.85
C PRO A 78 8.38 1.90 7.73
N THR A 79 7.72 1.75 8.89
CA THR A 79 7.96 0.65 9.82
C THR A 79 6.66 0.25 10.53
N GLY A 80 6.54 -1.04 10.85
CA GLY A 80 5.41 -1.57 11.59
C GLY A 80 4.90 -2.88 10.99
N PRO A 81 3.93 -3.52 11.64
CA PRO A 81 3.37 -4.79 11.17
C PRO A 81 2.56 -4.65 9.87
N GLY A 82 2.07 -3.45 9.54
CA GLY A 82 1.41 -3.15 8.27
C GLY A 82 2.36 -2.75 7.13
N SER A 83 3.64 -2.47 7.41
CA SER A 83 4.64 -2.13 6.38
C SER A 83 4.99 -3.37 5.55
N ILE A 84 5.48 -3.19 4.33
CA ILE A 84 5.92 -4.29 3.44
C ILE A 84 6.89 -5.25 4.15
N ALA A 85 7.85 -4.72 4.91
CA ALA A 85 8.79 -5.54 5.68
C ALA A 85 8.17 -6.25 6.90
N GLY A 86 7.07 -5.73 7.45
CA GLY A 86 6.29 -6.37 8.51
C GLY A 86 5.43 -7.49 7.95
N MET A 87 4.70 -7.20 6.87
CA MET A 87 3.84 -8.14 6.15
C MET A 87 4.60 -9.38 5.67
N ALA A 88 5.87 -9.23 5.26
CA ALA A 88 6.73 -10.34 4.86
C ALA A 88 6.99 -11.39 5.96
N LYS A 89 6.85 -11.03 7.24
CA LYS A 89 7.12 -11.91 8.39
C LYS A 89 5.87 -12.62 8.89
N ASP A 90 4.70 -12.12 8.51
CA ASP A 90 3.40 -12.60 8.96
C ASP A 90 2.66 -13.36 7.86
N PRO A 91 1.76 -14.30 8.21
CA PRO A 91 0.86 -14.89 7.22
C PRO A 91 -0.09 -13.82 6.66
N VAL A 92 -0.56 -14.02 5.42
CA VAL A 92 -1.39 -13.02 4.72
C VAL A 92 -2.60 -12.55 5.53
N ALA A 93 -3.26 -13.44 6.27
CA ALA A 93 -4.38 -13.07 7.12
C ALA A 93 -4.01 -12.01 8.18
N VAL A 94 -2.83 -12.15 8.80
CA VAL A 94 -2.32 -11.22 9.81
C VAL A 94 -1.77 -9.96 9.14
N ALA A 95 -1.02 -10.11 8.05
CA ALA A 95 -0.48 -9.00 7.27
C ALA A 95 -1.58 -8.03 6.77
N VAL A 96 -2.69 -8.58 6.29
CA VAL A 96 -3.88 -7.83 5.86
C VAL A 96 -4.60 -7.19 7.06
N SER A 97 -4.68 -7.89 8.19
CA SER A 97 -5.30 -7.35 9.42
C SER A 97 -4.52 -6.18 10.01
N ASN A 98 -3.20 -6.17 9.84
CA ASN A 98 -2.32 -5.10 10.32
C ASN A 98 -2.33 -3.86 9.40
N ASN A 99 -3.00 -3.95 8.25
CA ASN A 99 -3.04 -2.88 7.26
C ASN A 99 -4.22 -1.93 7.51
N PRO A 100 -3.98 -0.63 7.75
CA PRO A 100 -5.05 0.34 8.00
C PRO A 100 -5.89 0.67 6.76
N GLN A 101 -5.45 0.24 5.56
CA GLN A 101 -6.17 0.43 4.29
C GLN A 101 -6.99 -0.80 3.87
N LEU A 102 -6.90 -1.91 4.61
CA LEU A 102 -7.57 -3.19 4.30
C LEU A 102 -8.53 -3.61 5.41
N THR A 103 -9.01 -2.65 6.20
CA THR A 103 -9.79 -2.94 7.40
C THR A 103 -11.12 -3.58 7.05
N THR A 104 -11.85 -3.06 6.06
CA THR A 104 -13.12 -3.63 5.59
C THR A 104 -12.97 -5.07 5.09
N LEU A 105 -11.92 -5.34 4.32
CA LEU A 105 -11.63 -6.67 3.80
C LEU A 105 -11.22 -7.64 4.91
N THR A 106 -10.48 -7.18 5.92
CA THR A 106 -10.18 -7.98 7.12
C THR A 106 -11.46 -8.39 7.84
N GLN A 107 -12.44 -7.48 7.98
CA GLN A 107 -13.74 -7.82 8.57
C GLN A 107 -14.45 -8.90 7.77
N ALA A 108 -14.38 -8.84 6.43
CA ALA A 108 -14.98 -9.82 5.55
C ALA A 108 -14.34 -11.20 5.68
N PHE A 109 -13.00 -11.28 5.74
CA PHE A 109 -12.29 -12.54 5.88
C PHE A 109 -12.41 -13.18 7.26
N SER A 110 -12.46 -12.38 8.31
CA SER A 110 -12.57 -12.83 9.70
C SER A 110 -14.00 -13.20 10.12
N GLY A 111 -14.96 -13.12 9.21
CA GLY A 111 -16.37 -13.37 9.50
C GLY A 111 -17.04 -12.29 10.36
N ARG A 112 -16.37 -11.16 10.61
CA ARG A 112 -16.96 -10.02 11.31
C ARG A 112 -17.99 -9.28 10.46
N PHE A 113 -17.82 -9.32 9.13
CA PHE A 113 -18.79 -8.76 8.20
C PHE A 113 -19.98 -9.71 8.00
N ASN A 114 -19.71 -11.02 7.94
CA ASN A 114 -20.71 -12.06 7.88
C ASN A 114 -20.19 -13.33 8.57
N PRO A 115 -20.86 -13.84 9.62
CA PRO A 115 -20.37 -15.00 10.40
C PRO A 115 -20.31 -16.31 9.61
N ASP A 116 -21.00 -16.41 8.47
CA ASP A 116 -20.99 -17.59 7.60
C ASP A 116 -19.72 -17.71 6.74
N VAL A 117 -18.85 -16.70 6.75
CA VAL A 117 -17.65 -16.64 5.90
C VAL A 117 -16.41 -16.49 6.76
N ASN A 118 -15.53 -17.49 6.75
CA ASN A 118 -14.23 -17.44 7.41
C ASN A 118 -13.16 -18.06 6.52
N LEU A 119 -12.32 -17.23 5.91
CA LEU A 119 -11.23 -17.67 5.03
C LEU A 119 -9.85 -17.55 5.68
N ILE A 120 -9.77 -17.10 6.94
CA ILE A 120 -8.51 -16.99 7.66
C ILE A 120 -7.78 -18.33 7.71
N ASP A 121 -8.51 -19.41 8.00
CA ASP A 121 -7.94 -20.76 8.05
C ASP A 121 -7.47 -21.24 6.67
N THR A 122 -8.28 -21.01 5.62
CA THR A 122 -7.92 -21.30 4.22
C THR A 122 -6.64 -20.58 3.81
N LEU A 123 -6.54 -19.28 4.10
CA LEU A 123 -5.38 -18.44 3.78
C LEU A 123 -4.10 -18.86 4.49
N ASN A 124 -4.21 -19.49 5.66
CA ASN A 124 -3.05 -19.99 6.41
C ASN A 124 -2.58 -21.38 5.95
N LYS A 125 -3.45 -22.16 5.32
CA LYS A 125 -3.16 -23.55 4.90
C LYS A 125 -2.50 -23.68 3.54
N GLY A 126 -2.46 -22.63 2.75
CA GLY A 126 -2.01 -22.70 1.36
C GLY A 126 -1.27 -21.45 0.89
N GLN A 127 -0.76 -21.55 -0.34
CA GLN A 127 -0.06 -20.47 -1.01
C GLN A 127 -1.00 -19.76 -1.99
N TYR A 128 -1.23 -18.47 -1.75
CA TYR A 128 -2.22 -17.69 -2.51
C TYR A 128 -1.68 -16.34 -2.97
N THR A 129 -2.30 -15.80 -3.99
CA THR A 129 -2.15 -14.40 -4.37
C THR A 129 -3.48 -13.72 -4.08
N LEU A 130 -3.45 -12.76 -3.15
CA LEU A 130 -4.61 -12.01 -2.71
C LEU A 130 -4.63 -10.65 -3.39
N PHE A 131 -5.67 -10.42 -4.17
CA PHE A 131 -6.03 -9.09 -4.65
C PHE A 131 -6.89 -8.41 -3.59
N ALA A 132 -6.30 -7.55 -2.79
CA ALA A 132 -6.94 -6.91 -1.66
C ALA A 132 -7.51 -5.53 -2.06
N PRO A 133 -8.82 -5.37 -2.27
CA PRO A 133 -9.42 -4.05 -2.41
C PRO A 133 -9.17 -3.20 -1.17
N THR A 134 -8.75 -1.96 -1.41
CA THR A 134 -8.57 -0.96 -0.36
C THR A 134 -9.92 -0.48 0.16
N ASP A 135 -9.95 0.09 1.37
CA ASP A 135 -11.15 0.72 1.93
C ASP A 135 -11.76 1.77 0.98
N LYS A 136 -10.93 2.41 0.14
CA LYS A 136 -11.38 3.32 -0.93
C LYS A 136 -12.10 2.60 -2.07
N ALA A 137 -11.68 1.38 -2.42
CA ALA A 137 -12.37 0.53 -3.37
C ALA A 137 -13.76 0.14 -2.86
N PHE A 138 -13.87 -0.24 -1.58
CA PHE A 138 -15.16 -0.55 -0.94
C PHE A 138 -16.07 0.69 -0.89
N ALA A 139 -15.52 1.87 -0.66
CA ALA A 139 -16.27 3.12 -0.62
C ALA A 139 -16.87 3.54 -1.99
N LYS A 140 -16.35 3.00 -3.11
CA LYS A 140 -16.92 3.22 -4.45
C LYS A 140 -18.15 2.36 -4.73
N LEU A 141 -18.39 1.32 -3.92
CA LEU A 141 -19.53 0.42 -4.12
C LEU A 141 -20.82 1.04 -3.62
N ASP A 142 -21.90 0.77 -4.33
CA ASP A 142 -23.22 1.23 -3.95
C ASP A 142 -23.68 0.60 -2.61
N PRO A 143 -24.41 1.38 -1.77
CA PRO A 143 -24.96 0.88 -0.52
C PRO A 143 -25.77 -0.44 -0.63
N PRO A 144 -26.64 -0.69 -1.65
CA PRO A 144 -27.32 -1.97 -1.79
C PRO A 144 -26.38 -3.17 -1.95
N THR A 145 -25.23 -2.98 -2.60
CA THR A 145 -24.21 -4.03 -2.72
C THR A 145 -23.57 -4.32 -1.36
N MET A 146 -23.31 -3.28 -0.55
CA MET A 146 -22.80 -3.44 0.81
C MET A 146 -23.78 -4.17 1.72
N ASP A 147 -25.07 -3.87 1.64
CA ASP A 147 -26.10 -4.60 2.39
C ASP A 147 -26.16 -6.06 1.96
N ARG A 148 -26.00 -6.33 0.65
CA ARG A 148 -25.96 -7.71 0.15
C ARG A 148 -24.76 -8.50 0.67
N PHE A 149 -23.59 -7.90 0.82
CA PHE A 149 -22.43 -8.57 1.44
C PHE A 149 -22.71 -8.99 2.89
N LYS A 150 -23.55 -8.25 3.62
CA LYS A 150 -23.95 -8.59 4.98
C LYS A 150 -25.06 -9.62 5.02
N ALA A 151 -26.00 -9.55 4.06
CA ALA A 151 -27.16 -10.44 4.02
C ALA A 151 -26.85 -11.81 3.41
N ASP A 152 -25.93 -11.89 2.45
CA ASP A 152 -25.67 -13.08 1.65
C ASP A 152 -24.20 -13.54 1.80
N GLY A 153 -24.00 -14.51 2.69
CA GLY A 153 -22.67 -15.06 2.97
C GLY A 153 -22.11 -15.87 1.79
N GLN A 154 -22.96 -16.50 0.99
CA GLN A 154 -22.52 -17.24 -0.22
C GLN A 154 -21.97 -16.26 -1.27
N PHE A 155 -22.64 -15.13 -1.45
CA PHE A 155 -22.23 -14.05 -2.32
C PHE A 155 -20.90 -13.42 -1.86
N LEU A 156 -20.78 -13.13 -0.56
CA LEU A 156 -19.52 -12.62 -0.01
C LEU A 156 -18.38 -13.63 -0.18
N ASN A 157 -18.61 -14.91 0.14
CA ASN A 157 -17.61 -15.95 0.00
C ASN A 157 -17.11 -16.07 -1.44
N ARG A 158 -18.02 -16.09 -2.43
CA ARG A 158 -17.67 -16.11 -3.87
C ARG A 158 -16.77 -14.95 -4.27
N ILE A 159 -17.05 -13.76 -3.76
CA ILE A 159 -16.25 -12.57 -4.10
C ILE A 159 -14.89 -12.63 -3.43
N LEU A 160 -14.83 -13.06 -2.17
CA LEU A 160 -13.55 -13.23 -1.48
C LEU A 160 -12.69 -14.32 -2.12
N THR A 161 -13.28 -15.44 -2.56
CA THR A 161 -12.57 -16.49 -3.31
C THR A 161 -12.15 -16.05 -4.70
N TYR A 162 -12.91 -15.17 -5.35
CA TYR A 162 -12.52 -14.59 -6.63
C TYR A 162 -11.30 -13.65 -6.54
N HIS A 163 -11.13 -12.97 -5.40
CA HIS A 163 -9.92 -12.18 -5.12
C HIS A 163 -8.71 -13.04 -4.74
N LEU A 164 -8.89 -14.35 -4.60
CA LEU A 164 -7.83 -15.29 -4.27
C LEU A 164 -7.46 -16.12 -5.49
N VAL A 165 -6.21 -16.00 -5.90
CA VAL A 165 -5.62 -16.83 -6.95
C VAL A 165 -4.74 -17.89 -6.31
N ASN A 166 -4.81 -19.11 -6.83
CA ASN A 166 -4.01 -20.20 -6.31
C ASN A 166 -2.55 -20.08 -6.77
N GLY A 167 -1.59 -20.10 -5.84
CA GLY A 167 -0.17 -19.89 -6.11
C GLY A 167 0.33 -18.50 -5.74
N GLN A 168 1.66 -18.35 -5.61
CA GLN A 168 2.33 -17.08 -5.36
C GLN A 168 2.81 -16.49 -6.68
N LEU A 169 2.03 -15.56 -7.23
CA LEU A 169 2.38 -14.84 -8.43
C LEU A 169 3.23 -13.64 -8.04
N THR A 170 4.45 -13.61 -8.55
CA THR A 170 5.29 -12.42 -8.44
C THR A 170 4.85 -11.36 -9.45
N PRO A 171 5.22 -10.08 -9.29
CA PRO A 171 4.94 -9.04 -10.28
C PRO A 171 5.36 -9.38 -11.72
N ALA A 172 6.38 -10.22 -11.89
CA ALA A 172 6.87 -10.66 -13.19
C ALA A 172 6.05 -11.82 -13.80
N GLN A 173 5.20 -12.47 -13.00
CA GLN A 173 4.41 -13.65 -13.39
C GLN A 173 2.91 -13.44 -13.22
N VAL A 174 2.52 -12.30 -12.63
CA VAL A 174 1.13 -11.97 -12.37
C VAL A 174 0.42 -11.52 -13.64
N ASP A 175 1.12 -11.14 -14.71
CA ASP A 175 0.47 -10.83 -15.98
C ASP A 175 -0.10 -12.09 -16.64
N GLY A 176 -1.27 -11.96 -17.28
CA GLY A 176 -1.98 -13.05 -17.93
C GLY A 176 -3.27 -13.46 -17.23
N VAL A 177 -3.79 -14.62 -17.60
CA VAL A 177 -5.06 -15.16 -17.11
C VAL A 177 -4.77 -16.17 -16.00
N HIS A 178 -5.37 -15.96 -14.84
CA HIS A 178 -5.16 -16.81 -13.66
C HIS A 178 -6.45 -17.44 -13.17
N GLN A 179 -6.34 -18.66 -12.68
CA GLN A 179 -7.46 -19.37 -12.06
C GLN A 179 -7.64 -18.88 -10.62
N THR A 180 -8.83 -18.38 -10.30
CA THR A 180 -9.17 -18.00 -8.93
C THR A 180 -9.61 -19.23 -8.12
N LEU A 181 -9.78 -19.08 -6.81
CA LEU A 181 -10.40 -20.12 -5.97
C LEU A 181 -11.88 -20.31 -6.28
N ASP A 182 -12.50 -19.35 -6.98
CA ASP A 182 -13.78 -19.59 -7.62
C ASP A 182 -13.55 -20.43 -8.88
N ALA A 183 -13.95 -21.70 -8.83
CA ALA A 183 -13.67 -22.68 -9.88
C ALA A 183 -14.27 -22.31 -11.25
N ASP A 184 -15.33 -21.51 -11.25
CA ASP A 184 -16.05 -21.10 -12.46
C ASP A 184 -15.48 -19.82 -13.09
N ASN A 185 -14.56 -19.12 -12.42
CA ASN A 185 -14.12 -17.78 -12.81
C ASN A 185 -12.60 -17.61 -12.85
N THR A 186 -12.14 -16.99 -13.93
CA THR A 186 -10.74 -16.60 -14.13
C THR A 186 -10.57 -15.10 -13.95
N LEU A 187 -9.38 -14.72 -13.48
CA LEU A 187 -9.01 -13.35 -13.23
C LEU A 187 -7.85 -12.98 -14.14
N THR A 188 -8.10 -12.02 -15.02
CA THR A 188 -7.14 -11.54 -16.00
C THR A 188 -6.41 -10.33 -15.43
N VAL A 189 -5.09 -10.40 -15.40
CA VAL A 189 -4.23 -9.27 -15.06
C VAL A 189 -3.52 -8.81 -16.32
N THR A 190 -3.59 -7.53 -16.59
CA THR A 190 -2.95 -6.87 -17.73
C THR A 190 -2.21 -5.66 -17.24
N GLY A 191 -1.16 -5.24 -17.94
CA GLY A 191 -0.43 -4.03 -17.60
C GLY A 191 1.07 -4.23 -17.60
N THR A 192 1.76 -3.26 -17.03
CA THR A 192 3.23 -3.24 -16.93
C THR A 192 3.64 -2.97 -15.49
N ALA A 193 4.92 -3.16 -15.16
CA ALA A 193 5.45 -3.10 -13.80
C ALA A 193 5.00 -1.90 -12.94
N ASN A 194 4.60 -0.78 -13.56
CA ASN A 194 4.16 0.42 -12.86
C ASN A 194 2.66 0.71 -12.98
N ASP A 195 1.91 -0.05 -13.78
CA ASP A 195 0.47 0.12 -14.01
C ASP A 195 -0.15 -1.26 -14.30
N PHE A 196 -0.29 -2.07 -13.26
CA PHE A 196 -1.01 -3.34 -13.35
C PHE A 196 -2.51 -3.08 -13.19
N LYS A 197 -3.31 -3.81 -13.95
CA LYS A 197 -4.76 -3.82 -13.92
C LYS A 197 -5.27 -5.24 -13.78
N VAL A 198 -6.12 -5.45 -12.81
CA VAL A 198 -6.81 -6.70 -12.52
C VAL A 198 -8.23 -6.56 -13.03
N ASN A 199 -8.50 -7.15 -14.19
CA ASN A 199 -9.73 -6.93 -14.94
C ASN A 199 -9.88 -5.42 -15.27
N ASP A 200 -10.78 -4.69 -14.60
CA ASP A 200 -10.91 -3.23 -14.72
C ASP A 200 -10.29 -2.45 -13.54
N ALA A 201 -9.92 -3.14 -12.46
CA ALA A 201 -9.37 -2.52 -11.25
C ALA A 201 -7.88 -2.22 -11.39
N GLY A 202 -7.45 -1.00 -11.07
CA GLY A 202 -6.04 -0.62 -11.01
C GLY A 202 -5.36 -1.16 -9.75
N VAL A 203 -4.17 -1.72 -9.91
CA VAL A 203 -3.30 -2.10 -8.80
C VAL A 203 -2.57 -0.86 -8.31
N VAL A 204 -2.87 -0.45 -7.08
CA VAL A 204 -2.24 0.70 -6.42
C VAL A 204 -0.85 0.32 -5.93
N CYS A 205 -0.76 -0.85 -5.28
CA CYS A 205 0.50 -1.40 -4.82
C CYS A 205 0.41 -2.92 -4.76
N GLY A 206 1.31 -3.64 -5.38
CA GLY A 206 1.28 -5.10 -5.44
C GLY A 206 2.65 -5.75 -5.35
N GLY A 207 2.70 -7.07 -5.34
CA GLY A 207 3.96 -7.80 -5.12
C GLY A 207 4.48 -7.70 -3.70
N ILE A 208 3.61 -7.43 -2.73
CA ILE A 208 3.97 -7.44 -1.31
C ILE A 208 4.00 -8.90 -0.83
N GLY A 209 5.21 -9.42 -0.68
CA GLY A 209 5.45 -10.75 -0.13
C GLY A 209 4.98 -10.85 1.32
N THR A 210 4.21 -11.89 1.62
CA THR A 210 3.90 -12.34 2.98
C THR A 210 4.47 -13.74 3.19
N ALA A 211 4.39 -14.27 4.41
CA ALA A 211 4.99 -15.58 4.73
C ALA A 211 4.46 -16.73 3.87
N ASN A 212 3.20 -16.66 3.43
CA ASN A 212 2.55 -17.73 2.66
C ASN A 212 1.89 -17.25 1.36
N ALA A 213 1.84 -15.94 1.09
CA ALA A 213 1.05 -15.41 -0.02
C ALA A 213 1.60 -14.08 -0.55
N GLN A 214 1.08 -13.65 -1.69
CA GLN A 214 1.40 -12.35 -2.30
C GLN A 214 0.20 -11.42 -2.23
N VAL A 215 0.39 -10.16 -1.82
CA VAL A 215 -0.69 -9.19 -1.69
C VAL A 215 -0.60 -8.11 -2.78
N TYR A 216 -1.74 -7.87 -3.42
CA TYR A 216 -1.95 -6.86 -4.45
C TYR A 216 -3.11 -5.96 -4.06
N MET A 217 -2.80 -4.75 -3.62
CA MET A 217 -3.78 -3.73 -3.27
C MET A 217 -4.38 -3.12 -4.54
N VAL A 218 -5.71 -3.19 -4.65
CA VAL A 218 -6.46 -2.66 -5.79
C VAL A 218 -7.36 -1.49 -5.38
N ASP A 219 -7.58 -0.58 -6.33
CA ASP A 219 -8.38 0.63 -6.12
C ASP A 219 -9.89 0.41 -6.32
N THR A 220 -10.27 -0.75 -6.85
CA THR A 220 -11.65 -1.13 -7.19
C THR A 220 -11.89 -2.60 -6.84
N VAL A 221 -13.08 -2.92 -6.31
CA VAL A 221 -13.46 -4.30 -5.95
C VAL A 221 -13.74 -5.09 -7.23
N VAL A 222 -13.02 -6.18 -7.44
CA VAL A 222 -13.16 -7.01 -8.64
C VAL A 222 -14.34 -7.97 -8.45
N MET A 223 -15.38 -7.83 -9.25
CA MET A 223 -16.56 -8.69 -9.17
C MET A 223 -16.47 -9.82 -10.22
N PRO A 224 -16.79 -11.08 -9.86
CA PRO A 224 -16.89 -12.16 -10.82
C PRO A 224 -18.10 -11.97 -11.76
N PRO A 225 -17.95 -12.14 -13.08
CA PRO A 225 -19.08 -12.31 -14.00
C PRO A 225 -19.55 -13.78 -14.01
N PRO A 226 -20.84 -14.15 -14.21
CA PRO A 226 -22.09 -13.44 -13.99
C PRO A 226 -22.59 -13.72 -12.56
N LEU A 227 -22.56 -12.71 -11.70
CA LEU A 227 -23.36 -12.76 -10.49
C LEU A 227 -24.82 -12.48 -10.86
N PRO A 228 -25.79 -13.30 -10.46
CA PRO A 228 -27.19 -12.92 -10.52
C PRO A 228 -27.39 -11.72 -9.57
N ILE A 229 -27.26 -10.52 -10.13
CA ILE A 229 -27.98 -9.34 -9.66
C ILE A 229 -29.45 -9.66 -9.94
N PRO A 230 -30.30 -9.95 -8.93
CA PRO A 230 -31.72 -9.95 -9.17
C PRO A 230 -32.04 -8.54 -9.69
N ALA A 231 -32.73 -8.48 -10.83
CA ALA A 231 -33.26 -7.25 -11.36
C ALA A 231 -34.03 -6.55 -10.24
N GLN A 232 -33.60 -5.33 -9.92
CA GLN A 232 -34.24 -4.47 -8.94
C GLN A 232 -35.58 -3.97 -9.47
#